data_AF-A0A6A1Q4J7-F1
#
_entry.id   AF-A0A6A1Q4J7-F1
#
_cell.length_a   1.000
_cell.length_b   1.000
_cell.length_c   1.000
_cell.angle_alpha   90.00
_cell.angle_beta   90.00
_cell.angle_gamma   90.00
#
_symmetry.space_group_name_H-M   'P 1'
#
loop_
_entity.id
_entity.type
_entity.pdbx_description
1 polymer ?
#
loop_
_entity_poly.entity_id
_entity_poly.type
_entity_poly.pdbx_seq_one_letter_code
_entity_poly.pdbx_strand_id
1 'polypeptide(L)'
;MKENFSVIRPQIVENFVQRLLENYQDGGLEITFRKDHLEACLLSLGCDMMARECSNFENYSMCYKHVEALPEKASMFPERSALRKELDIIRRGQSPPEDKAGQIAELSHNVIMEVTALRARLTDLEEETLNLKKQIRKEVQEEYEALVQALFVTCLHITEKLDEHQLNLIQKVCELIEQKGLTIRKKGLKKKWGSARPDEEMKENPAIEQLLALEQDNCSLAALVRKMRSLGHWRLAVQQAHFRGQLSRAEKEAMQSKRECLNIKLMAEQELLALRQALARAQADNVRICKQQESQAQLLKELEHRVTQEALHQQQLDLMKTSSMEKLLEDVEQKEQHLQLLTEEAKRASQLGQLQQKKIQRELRQMRSRLAHERSVELDAFQWVEELQSQLNDTERSSAQRSSPGGSLLPKFCFHIIQRHPATPFKKTHLMGSKITRRIQRPKTVSNDKFDYVPIKHKKRIDHVFLPSVAENVQLSAFQVKMAPSRIPFRPDW
;
A
#
# COMPACT_ATOMS: atom_id res chain seq x y z
N MET A 1 -11.11 -32.40 12.48
CA MET A 1 -10.74 -33.73 11.95
C MET A 1 -10.90 -34.72 13.08
N LYS A 2 -11.78 -35.72 12.98
CA LYS A 2 -11.85 -36.82 13.94
C LYS A 2 -10.78 -37.82 13.52
N GLU A 3 -9.63 -37.78 14.18
CA GLU A 3 -8.58 -38.77 13.99
C GLU A 3 -9.01 -40.07 14.67
N ASN A 4 -9.50 -41.00 13.87
CA ASN A 4 -9.75 -42.36 14.32
C ASN A 4 -8.40 -43.07 14.43
N PHE A 5 -7.74 -42.97 15.58
CA PHE A 5 -6.66 -43.88 15.92
C PHE A 5 -7.28 -45.23 16.24
N SER A 6 -7.48 -46.09 15.24
CA SER A 6 -7.53 -47.52 15.51
C SER A 6 -6.15 -47.88 16.03
N VAL A 7 -6.02 -48.08 17.34
CA VAL A 7 -4.77 -48.55 17.94
C VAL A 7 -4.51 -49.94 17.36
N ILE A 8 -3.69 -50.00 16.32
CA ILE A 8 -3.25 -51.26 15.73
C ILE A 8 -2.58 -52.04 16.86
N ARG A 9 -3.07 -53.26 17.09
CA ARG A 9 -2.55 -54.12 18.16
C ARG A 9 -1.04 -54.31 17.95
N PRO A 10 -0.20 -54.01 18.95
CA PRO A 10 1.25 -54.05 18.76
C PRO A 10 1.71 -55.43 18.31
N GLN A 11 2.60 -55.48 17.32
CA GLN A 11 3.03 -56.74 16.70
C GLN A 11 3.70 -57.73 17.68
N ILE A 12 4.27 -57.21 18.77
CA ILE A 12 4.79 -58.03 19.88
C ILE A 12 3.68 -58.86 20.54
N VAL A 13 2.47 -58.31 20.66
CA VAL A 13 1.31 -59.00 21.20
C VAL A 13 0.83 -60.10 20.25
N GLU A 14 0.84 -59.84 18.95
CA GLU A 14 0.48 -60.86 17.94
C GLU A 14 1.50 -62.01 17.92
N ASN A 15 2.79 -61.70 17.95
CA ASN A 15 3.85 -62.71 17.98
C ASN A 15 3.84 -63.54 19.28
N PHE A 16 3.39 -62.95 20.39
CA PHE A 16 3.21 -63.68 21.65
C PHE A 16 2.00 -64.61 21.60
N VAL A 17 0.86 -64.13 21.10
CA VAL A 17 -0.35 -64.95 20.94
C VAL A 17 -0.07 -66.12 20.00
N GLN A 18 0.65 -65.91 18.91
CA GLN A 18 1.04 -66.96 17.98
C GLN A 18 1.90 -68.04 18.68
N ARG A 19 2.96 -67.65 19.38
CA ARG A 19 3.83 -68.58 20.14
C ARG A 19 3.11 -69.30 21.27
N LEU A 20 2.18 -68.62 21.94
CA LEU A 20 1.36 -69.21 22.99
C LEU A 20 0.46 -70.32 22.44
N LEU A 21 -0.13 -70.09 21.26
CA LEU A 21 -1.02 -71.01 20.57
C LEU A 21 -0.30 -72.12 19.77
N GLU A 22 1.03 -72.18 19.76
CA GLU A 22 1.76 -73.25 19.06
C GLU A 22 1.69 -74.59 19.80
N ASN A 23 1.60 -74.60 21.14
CA ASN A 23 1.59 -75.81 21.97
C ASN A 23 0.47 -75.82 23.04
N TYR A 24 -0.75 -75.45 22.65
CA TYR A 24 -1.90 -75.55 23.55
C TYR A 24 -2.46 -76.97 23.60
N GLN A 25 -3.00 -77.37 24.76
CA GLN A 25 -3.77 -78.59 24.91
C GLN A 25 -5.25 -78.21 24.99
N ASP A 26 -6.03 -78.72 24.03
CA ASP A 26 -7.47 -78.48 23.96
C ASP A 26 -8.23 -79.48 24.83
N GLY A 27 -8.81 -79.00 25.92
CA GLY A 27 -9.67 -79.75 26.84
C GLY A 27 -11.16 -79.52 26.58
N GLY A 28 -11.56 -78.96 25.43
CA GLY A 28 -12.95 -78.74 25.01
C GLY A 28 -13.63 -77.53 25.66
N LEU A 29 -13.67 -77.46 27.00
CA LEU A 29 -14.20 -76.30 27.75
C LEU A 29 -13.10 -75.37 28.29
N GLU A 30 -11.87 -75.87 28.39
CA GLU A 30 -10.72 -75.15 28.93
C GLU A 30 -9.47 -75.38 28.06
N ILE A 31 -8.72 -74.31 27.79
CA ILE A 31 -7.42 -74.37 27.13
C ILE A 31 -6.36 -74.46 28.22
N THR A 32 -5.56 -75.52 28.21
CA THR A 32 -4.48 -75.72 29.18
C THR A 32 -3.12 -75.59 28.51
N PHE A 33 -2.18 -74.97 29.22
CA PHE A 33 -0.80 -74.81 28.75
C PHE A 33 0.13 -75.53 29.71
N ARG A 34 1.12 -76.22 29.15
CA ARG A 34 2.23 -76.72 29.97
C ARG A 34 2.96 -75.54 30.60
N LYS A 35 3.27 -75.66 31.89
CA LYS A 35 4.00 -74.65 32.65
C LYS A 35 5.31 -74.23 31.96
N ASP A 36 6.10 -75.20 31.50
CA ASP A 36 7.39 -74.92 30.82
C ASP A 36 7.20 -74.11 29.52
N HIS A 37 6.13 -74.38 28.76
CA HIS A 37 5.82 -73.66 27.52
C HIS A 37 5.36 -72.23 27.81
N LEU A 38 4.48 -72.05 28.79
CA LEU A 38 4.04 -70.74 29.22
C LEU A 38 5.21 -69.90 29.74
N GLU A 39 6.09 -70.47 30.55
CA GLU A 39 7.31 -69.82 31.03
C GLU A 39 8.23 -69.43 29.87
N ALA A 40 8.43 -70.29 28.87
CA ALA A 40 9.21 -69.98 27.67
C ALA A 40 8.58 -68.84 26.85
N CYS A 41 7.26 -68.84 26.65
CA CYS A 41 6.55 -67.77 25.95
C CYS A 41 6.65 -66.43 26.69
N LEU A 42 6.54 -66.43 28.02
CA LEU A 42 6.66 -65.23 28.86
C LEU A 42 8.09 -64.69 28.88
N LEU A 43 9.09 -65.57 28.97
CA LEU A 43 10.51 -65.19 28.85
C LEU A 43 10.79 -64.55 27.49
N SER A 44 10.27 -65.16 26.42
CA SER A 44 10.44 -64.63 25.08
C SER A 44 9.74 -63.27 24.88
N LEU A 45 8.55 -63.09 25.45
CA LEU A 45 7.86 -61.79 25.47
C LEU A 45 8.66 -60.74 26.23
N GLY A 46 9.27 -61.12 27.36
CA GLY A 46 10.17 -60.26 28.13
C GLY A 46 11.38 -59.82 27.31
N CYS A 47 12.00 -60.73 26.57
CA CYS A 47 13.10 -60.40 25.65
C CYS A 47 12.67 -59.44 24.54
N ASP A 48 11.51 -59.67 23.91
CA ASP A 48 11.02 -58.80 22.83
C ASP A 48 10.65 -57.41 23.34
N MET A 49 10.06 -57.32 24.54
CA MET A 49 9.74 -56.04 25.17
C MET A 49 11.00 -55.27 25.53
N MET A 50 12.02 -55.93 26.10
CA MET A 50 13.32 -55.32 26.37
C MET A 50 14.02 -54.85 25.09
N ALA A 51 14.02 -55.66 24.03
CA ALA A 51 14.59 -55.27 22.74
C ALA A 51 13.90 -54.04 22.15
N ARG A 52 12.56 -53.96 22.25
CA ARG A 52 11.80 -52.77 21.86
C ARG A 52 12.19 -51.55 22.69
N GLU A 53 12.22 -51.66 24.02
CA GLU A 53 12.57 -50.53 24.88
C GLU A 53 14.01 -50.06 24.65
N CYS A 54 14.96 -50.98 24.44
CA CYS A 54 16.33 -50.63 24.05
C CYS A 54 16.37 -49.88 22.71
N SER A 55 15.66 -50.37 21.69
CA SER A 55 15.58 -49.69 20.39
C SER A 55 14.91 -48.32 20.48
N ASN A 56 13.83 -48.20 21.27
CA ASN A 56 13.18 -46.92 21.52
C ASN A 56 14.12 -45.95 22.22
N PHE A 57 14.81 -46.39 23.27
CA PHE A 57 15.78 -45.59 24.00
C PHE A 57 16.93 -45.13 23.10
N GLU A 58 17.48 -46.01 22.25
CA GLU A 58 18.50 -45.66 21.27
C GLU A 58 17.99 -44.62 20.27
N ASN A 59 16.78 -44.79 19.75
CA ASN A 59 16.17 -43.83 18.83
C ASN A 59 16.00 -42.46 19.48
N TYR A 60 15.45 -42.39 20.69
CA TYR A 60 15.31 -41.14 21.43
C TYR A 60 16.68 -40.53 21.77
N SER A 61 17.64 -41.33 22.25
CA SER A 61 19.00 -40.91 22.54
C SER A 61 19.69 -40.33 21.31
N MET A 62 19.54 -40.97 20.15
CA MET A 62 20.04 -40.46 18.88
C MET A 62 19.35 -39.15 18.50
N CYS A 63 18.04 -39.00 18.69
CA CYS A 63 17.35 -37.73 18.47
C CYS A 63 17.93 -36.61 19.36
N TYR A 64 18.16 -36.87 20.66
CA TYR A 64 18.77 -35.89 21.56
C TYR A 64 20.21 -35.55 21.18
N LYS A 65 21.03 -36.55 20.83
CA LYS A 65 22.40 -36.32 20.32
C LYS A 65 22.43 -35.50 19.05
N HIS A 66 21.47 -35.68 18.14
CA HIS A 66 21.36 -34.83 16.95
C HIS A 66 21.00 -33.39 17.28
N VAL A 67 20.15 -33.17 18.30
CA VAL A 67 19.81 -31.84 18.82
C VAL A 67 21.00 -31.18 19.52
N GLU A 68 21.83 -31.94 20.22
CA GLU A 68 23.05 -31.45 20.88
C GLU A 68 24.22 -31.23 19.91
N ALA A 69 24.29 -31.99 18.81
CA ALA A 69 25.29 -31.83 17.76
C ALA A 69 24.99 -30.68 16.77
N LEU A 70 23.78 -30.10 16.82
CA LEU A 70 23.38 -28.93 16.02
C LEU A 70 24.24 -27.68 16.32
N PRO A 71 24.54 -27.33 17.59
CA PRO A 71 25.52 -26.31 17.96
C PRO A 71 26.94 -26.54 17.40
N GLU A 72 27.43 -27.78 17.46
CA GLU A 72 28.78 -28.12 17.00
C GLU A 72 28.88 -28.07 15.48
N LYS A 73 27.89 -28.60 14.76
CA LYS A 73 27.75 -28.45 13.30
C LYS A 73 27.59 -27.00 12.87
N ALA A 74 27.00 -26.14 13.71
CA ALA A 74 26.91 -24.71 13.45
C ALA A 74 28.26 -23.97 13.57
N SER A 75 29.22 -24.48 14.37
CA SER A 75 30.59 -23.93 14.41
C SER A 75 31.47 -24.36 13.22
N MET A 76 31.12 -25.45 12.53
CA MET A 76 31.84 -25.94 11.36
C MET A 76 31.58 -25.11 10.09
N PHE A 77 30.59 -24.20 10.13
CA PHE A 77 30.31 -23.23 9.08
C PHE A 77 30.62 -21.81 9.60
N PRO A 78 31.87 -21.33 9.44
CA PRO A 78 32.33 -20.05 9.97
C PRO A 78 31.43 -18.88 9.54
N GLU A 79 30.93 -18.95 8.31
CA GLU A 79 30.04 -17.97 7.67
C GLU A 79 28.70 -17.82 8.42
N ARG A 80 28.09 -18.93 8.86
CA ARG A 80 26.86 -18.93 9.65
C ARG A 80 27.10 -18.45 11.08
N SER A 81 28.27 -18.71 11.65
CA SER A 81 28.65 -18.23 12.97
C SER A 81 28.96 -16.72 12.98
N ALA A 82 29.54 -16.21 11.90
CA ALA A 82 29.80 -14.78 11.69
C ALA A 82 28.49 -14.01 11.50
N LEU A 83 27.57 -14.53 10.67
CA LEU A 83 26.24 -13.96 10.48
C LEU A 83 25.44 -13.93 11.79
N ARG A 84 25.58 -14.97 12.63
CA ARG A 84 24.93 -15.03 13.94
C ARG A 84 25.51 -14.02 14.93
N LYS A 85 26.83 -13.80 14.90
CA LYS A 85 27.50 -12.76 15.72
C LYS A 85 27.13 -11.36 15.25
N GLU A 86 27.00 -11.13 13.94
CA GLU A 86 26.50 -9.86 13.39
C GLU A 86 25.04 -9.61 13.80
N LEU A 87 24.18 -10.63 13.75
CA LEU A 87 22.81 -10.54 14.23
C LEU A 87 22.72 -10.24 15.73
N ASP A 88 23.62 -10.81 16.54
CA ASP A 88 23.67 -10.53 17.98
C ASP A 88 24.18 -9.13 18.31
N ILE A 89 25.06 -8.55 17.47
CA ILE A 89 25.49 -7.16 17.56
C ILE A 89 24.36 -6.21 17.14
N ILE A 90 23.62 -6.53 16.08
CA ILE A 90 22.42 -5.80 15.64
C ILE A 90 21.33 -5.84 16.72
N ARG A 91 21.13 -6.99 17.37
CA ARG A 91 20.16 -7.17 18.45
C ARG A 91 20.51 -6.42 19.73
N ARG A 92 21.81 -6.24 20.02
CA ARG A 92 22.29 -5.46 21.18
C ARG A 92 22.40 -3.96 20.92
N GLY A 93 22.55 -3.55 19.66
CA GLY A 93 22.74 -2.15 19.25
C GLY A 93 21.46 -1.33 19.05
N GLN A 94 20.28 -1.96 18.99
CA GLN A 94 19.02 -1.27 18.75
C GLN A 94 18.33 -0.89 20.08
N SER A 95 18.37 0.40 20.42
CA SER A 95 17.41 1.01 21.35
C SER A 95 15.98 0.85 20.78
N PRO A 96 14.93 0.75 21.63
CA PRO A 96 13.62 0.29 21.17
C PRO A 96 13.01 1.24 20.14
N PRO A 97 12.75 0.81 18.89
CA PRO A 97 11.89 1.54 17.97
C PRO A 97 10.43 1.19 18.31
N GLU A 98 9.53 2.17 18.22
CA GLU A 98 8.09 2.04 18.55
C GLU A 98 7.31 1.03 17.68
N ASP A 99 7.94 0.40 16.68
CA ASP A 99 7.30 -0.54 15.76
C ASP A 99 8.01 -1.90 15.65
N LYS A 100 8.21 -2.55 16.80
CA LYS A 100 8.71 -3.94 16.87
C LYS A 100 7.72 -4.95 16.27
N ALA A 101 6.43 -4.64 16.31
CA ALA A 101 5.38 -5.51 15.82
C ALA A 101 5.40 -5.62 14.28
N GLY A 102 5.60 -4.51 13.57
CA GLY A 102 5.74 -4.51 12.11
C GLY A 102 6.95 -5.31 11.62
N GLN A 103 8.10 -5.16 12.26
CA GLN A 103 9.32 -5.90 11.90
C GLN A 103 9.20 -7.40 12.18
N ILE A 104 8.58 -7.77 13.31
CA ILE A 104 8.30 -9.19 13.62
C ILE A 104 7.29 -9.77 12.63
N ALA A 105 6.27 -9.00 12.24
CA ALA A 105 5.29 -9.42 11.24
C ALA A 105 5.94 -9.64 9.87
N GLU A 106 6.82 -8.73 9.43
CA GLU A 106 7.54 -8.85 8.15
C GLU A 106 8.50 -10.06 8.14
N LEU A 107 9.27 -10.25 9.22
CA LEU A 107 10.12 -11.44 9.39
C LEU A 107 9.28 -12.73 9.41
N SER A 108 8.15 -12.74 10.12
CA SER A 108 7.27 -13.90 10.17
C SER A 108 6.66 -14.21 8.80
N HIS A 109 6.31 -13.18 8.02
CA HIS A 109 5.80 -13.32 6.67
C HIS A 109 6.85 -13.91 5.73
N ASN A 110 8.09 -13.42 5.79
CA ASN A 110 9.21 -13.92 4.99
C ASN A 110 9.50 -15.40 5.32
N VAL A 111 9.53 -15.76 6.61
CA VAL A 111 9.71 -17.16 7.03
C VAL A 111 8.55 -18.03 6.55
N ILE A 112 7.30 -17.56 6.64
CA ILE A 112 6.13 -18.29 6.11
C ILE A 112 6.25 -18.50 4.60
N MET A 113 6.69 -17.48 3.85
CA MET A 113 6.92 -17.59 2.40
C MET A 113 8.01 -18.61 2.08
N GLU A 114 9.15 -18.57 2.77
CA GLU A 114 10.23 -19.54 2.59
C GLU A 114 9.79 -20.96 2.93
N VAL A 115 9.10 -21.15 4.06
CA VAL A 115 8.54 -22.46 4.45
C VAL A 115 7.53 -22.95 3.41
N THR A 116 6.72 -22.05 2.86
CA THR A 116 5.75 -22.41 1.81
C THR A 116 6.46 -22.79 0.51
N ALA A 117 7.49 -22.05 0.10
CA ALA A 117 8.29 -22.36 -1.07
C ALA A 117 9.06 -23.69 -0.92
N LEU A 118 9.60 -23.96 0.27
CA LEU A 118 10.28 -25.22 0.57
C LEU A 118 9.30 -26.39 0.61
N ARG A 119 8.09 -26.20 1.15
CA ARG A 119 7.03 -27.22 1.10
C ARG A 119 6.60 -27.54 -0.34
N ALA A 120 6.46 -26.52 -1.19
CA ALA A 120 6.16 -26.73 -2.62
C ALA A 120 7.29 -27.52 -3.32
N ARG A 121 8.55 -27.14 -3.09
CA ARG A 121 9.70 -27.88 -3.63
C ARG A 121 9.76 -29.33 -3.13
N LEU A 122 9.42 -29.56 -1.86
CA LEU A 122 9.35 -30.91 -1.29
C LEU A 122 8.28 -31.74 -2.01
N THR A 123 7.08 -31.19 -2.23
CA THR A 123 6.01 -31.91 -2.93
C THR A 123 6.36 -32.20 -4.39
N ASP A 124 7.02 -31.26 -5.08
CA ASP A 124 7.49 -31.47 -6.46
C ASP A 124 8.52 -32.62 -6.51
N LEU A 125 9.48 -32.64 -5.59
CA LEU A 125 10.48 -33.72 -5.49
C LEU A 125 9.87 -35.07 -5.10
N GLU A 126 8.84 -35.09 -4.24
CA GLU A 126 8.10 -36.30 -3.90
C GLU A 126 7.35 -36.86 -5.12
N GLU A 127 6.75 -35.99 -5.94
CA GLU A 127 6.11 -36.38 -7.20
C GLU A 127 7.12 -36.93 -8.21
N GLU A 128 8.27 -36.26 -8.40
CA GLU A 128 9.36 -36.74 -9.24
C GLU A 128 9.86 -38.11 -8.79
N THR A 129 10.06 -38.30 -7.48
CA THR A 129 10.49 -39.59 -6.90
C THR A 129 9.47 -40.69 -7.18
N LEU A 130 8.18 -40.39 -7.07
CA LEU A 130 7.09 -41.33 -7.34
C LEU A 130 7.02 -41.68 -8.84
N ASN A 131 7.23 -40.70 -9.71
CA ASN A 131 7.30 -40.88 -11.16
C ASN A 131 8.51 -41.73 -11.56
N LEU A 132 9.69 -41.47 -11.00
CA LEU A 132 10.89 -42.30 -11.22
C LEU A 132 10.67 -43.74 -10.75
N LYS A 133 10.07 -43.95 -9.57
CA LYS A 133 9.71 -45.31 -9.10
C LYS A 133 8.72 -46.02 -10.01
N LYS A 134 7.78 -45.30 -10.63
CA LYS A 134 6.87 -45.88 -11.64
C LYS A 134 7.62 -46.25 -12.91
N GLN A 135 8.52 -45.38 -13.38
CA GLN A 135 9.33 -45.60 -14.56
C GLN A 135 10.25 -46.82 -14.40
N ILE A 136 11.00 -46.91 -13.30
CA ILE A 136 11.87 -48.06 -13.00
C ILE A 136 11.06 -49.36 -12.95
N ARG A 137 9.89 -49.36 -12.30
CA ARG A 137 9.02 -50.56 -12.27
C ARG A 137 8.55 -50.97 -13.66
N LYS A 138 8.26 -50.00 -14.53
CA LYS A 138 7.86 -50.25 -15.90
C LYS A 138 9.03 -50.80 -16.73
N GLU A 139 10.21 -50.21 -16.61
CA GLU A 139 11.43 -50.69 -17.30
C GLU A 139 11.78 -52.11 -16.88
N VAL A 140 11.80 -52.42 -15.58
CA VAL A 140 12.03 -53.78 -15.07
C VAL A 140 10.99 -54.77 -15.58
N GLN A 141 9.71 -54.36 -15.66
CA GLN A 141 8.66 -55.20 -16.20
C GLN A 141 8.86 -55.47 -17.69
N GLU A 142 9.23 -54.46 -18.48
CA GLU A 142 9.51 -54.59 -19.91
C GLU A 142 10.73 -55.48 -20.17
N GLU A 143 11.80 -55.32 -19.39
CA GLU A 143 13.00 -56.18 -19.46
C GLU A 143 12.67 -57.63 -19.09
N TYR A 144 11.88 -57.84 -18.04
CA TYR A 144 11.43 -59.17 -17.63
C TYR A 144 10.55 -59.83 -18.71
N GLU A 145 9.59 -59.09 -19.29
CA GLU A 145 8.76 -59.59 -20.38
C GLU A 145 9.58 -59.94 -21.62
N ALA A 146 10.57 -59.10 -21.98
CA ALA A 146 11.47 -59.38 -23.09
C ALA A 146 12.31 -60.65 -22.85
N LEU A 147 12.82 -60.83 -21.62
CA LEU A 147 13.55 -62.03 -21.25
C LEU A 147 12.66 -63.28 -21.33
N VAL A 148 11.45 -63.22 -20.80
CA VAL A 148 10.49 -64.34 -20.86
C VAL A 148 10.15 -64.67 -22.31
N GLN A 149 9.89 -63.68 -23.15
CA GLN A 149 9.66 -63.89 -24.58
C GLN A 149 10.87 -64.54 -25.27
N ALA A 150 12.10 -64.09 -24.99
CA ALA A 150 13.31 -64.67 -25.53
C ALA A 150 13.51 -66.14 -25.08
N LEU A 151 13.22 -66.45 -23.82
CA LEU A 151 13.22 -67.82 -23.31
C LEU A 151 12.19 -68.69 -24.05
N PHE A 152 10.97 -68.20 -24.23
CA PHE A 152 9.94 -68.92 -24.99
C PHE A 152 10.36 -69.19 -26.44
N VAL A 153 10.91 -68.20 -27.13
CA VAL A 153 11.43 -68.36 -28.50
C VAL A 153 12.54 -69.41 -28.53
N THR A 154 13.45 -69.40 -27.55
CA THR A 154 14.54 -70.38 -27.43
C THR A 154 14.01 -71.79 -27.17
N CYS A 155 13.02 -71.94 -26.28
CA CYS A 155 12.37 -73.23 -26.03
C CYS A 155 11.68 -73.78 -27.28
N LEU A 156 10.98 -72.92 -28.04
CA LEU A 156 10.37 -73.32 -29.31
C LEU A 156 11.42 -73.77 -30.31
N HIS A 157 12.54 -73.07 -30.43
CA HIS A 157 13.64 -73.45 -31.31
C HIS A 157 14.27 -74.81 -30.94
N ILE A 158 14.48 -75.06 -29.65
CA ILE A 158 15.00 -76.36 -29.17
C ILE A 158 14.01 -77.48 -29.49
N THR A 159 12.71 -77.22 -29.33
CA THR A 159 11.65 -78.19 -29.64
C THR A 159 11.62 -78.52 -31.14
N GLU A 160 11.69 -77.49 -32.00
CA GLU A 160 11.78 -77.66 -33.45
C GLU A 160 13.01 -78.48 -33.86
N LYS A 161 14.17 -78.23 -33.23
CA LYS A 161 15.39 -79.01 -33.46
C LYS A 161 15.25 -80.47 -33.03
N LEU A 162 14.59 -80.72 -31.89
CA LEU A 162 14.32 -82.08 -31.42
C LEU A 162 13.41 -82.83 -32.40
N ASP A 163 12.34 -82.18 -32.86
CA ASP A 163 11.42 -82.75 -33.85
C ASP A 163 12.15 -83.06 -35.17
N GLU A 164 13.01 -82.16 -35.63
CA GLU A 164 13.87 -82.37 -36.81
C GLU A 164 14.80 -83.59 -36.61
N HIS A 165 15.42 -83.74 -35.44
CA HIS A 165 16.23 -84.91 -35.12
C HIS A 165 15.42 -86.21 -35.05
N GLN A 166 14.21 -86.17 -34.49
CA GLN A 166 13.30 -87.32 -34.45
C GLN A 166 12.90 -87.75 -35.86
N LEU A 167 12.53 -86.81 -36.74
CA LEU A 167 12.21 -87.10 -38.14
C LEU A 167 13.40 -87.70 -38.89
N ASN A 168 14.59 -87.12 -38.72
CA ASN A 168 15.83 -87.65 -39.31
C ASN A 168 16.14 -89.09 -38.83
N LEU A 169 15.87 -89.39 -37.55
CA LEU A 169 16.04 -90.74 -37.01
C LEU A 169 15.01 -91.71 -37.60
N ILE A 170 13.74 -91.32 -37.65
CA ILE A 170 12.67 -92.12 -38.26
C ILE A 170 13.03 -92.43 -39.71
N GLN A 171 13.46 -91.43 -40.47
CA GLN A 171 13.88 -91.61 -41.86
C GLN A 171 15.03 -92.63 -41.97
N LYS A 172 16.10 -92.50 -41.16
CA LYS A 172 17.21 -93.47 -41.14
C LYS A 172 16.77 -94.88 -40.77
N VAL A 173 15.83 -95.01 -39.84
CA VAL A 173 15.27 -96.31 -39.46
C VAL A 173 14.43 -96.89 -40.60
N CYS A 174 13.60 -96.09 -41.28
CA CYS A 174 12.87 -96.49 -42.48
C CYS A 174 13.83 -96.93 -43.59
N GLU A 175 14.88 -96.16 -43.89
CA GLU A 175 15.92 -96.52 -44.86
C GLU A 175 16.63 -97.84 -44.48
N LEU A 176 16.94 -98.07 -43.20
CA LEU A 176 17.52 -99.33 -42.72
C LEU A 176 16.54 -100.51 -42.84
N ILE A 177 15.25 -100.30 -42.56
CA ILE A 177 14.20 -101.30 -42.72
C ILE A 177 14.01 -101.61 -44.20
N GLU A 178 14.07 -100.62 -45.08
CA GLU A 178 14.03 -100.81 -46.53
C GLU A 178 15.28 -101.57 -47.01
N GLN A 179 16.48 -101.20 -46.56
CA GLN A 179 17.72 -101.91 -46.92
C GLN A 179 17.73 -103.36 -46.40
N LYS A 180 17.31 -103.59 -45.15
CA LYS A 180 17.17 -104.94 -44.56
C LYS A 180 16.03 -105.71 -45.20
N GLY A 181 14.91 -105.06 -45.47
CA GLY A 181 13.75 -105.62 -46.15
C GLY A 181 14.09 -106.03 -47.59
N LEU A 182 14.83 -105.20 -48.33
CA LEU A 182 15.34 -105.48 -49.66
C LEU A 182 16.39 -106.59 -49.65
N THR A 183 17.27 -106.67 -48.64
CA THR A 183 18.24 -107.77 -48.52
C THR A 183 17.59 -109.08 -48.09
N ILE A 184 16.64 -109.08 -47.16
CA ILE A 184 15.84 -110.24 -46.78
C ILE A 184 14.96 -110.68 -47.96
N ARG A 185 14.35 -109.75 -48.69
CA ARG A 185 13.62 -110.02 -49.94
C ARG A 185 14.57 -110.59 -51.00
N LYS A 186 15.78 -110.06 -51.20
CA LYS A 186 16.81 -110.65 -52.09
C LYS A 186 17.28 -112.03 -51.64
N LYS A 187 17.41 -112.29 -50.33
CA LYS A 187 17.78 -113.61 -49.77
C LYS A 187 16.63 -114.62 -49.89
N GLY A 188 15.41 -114.18 -49.64
CA GLY A 188 14.18 -114.94 -49.82
C GLY A 188 13.89 -115.24 -51.29
N LEU A 189 14.13 -114.28 -52.19
CA LEU A 189 14.12 -114.46 -53.64
C LEU A 189 15.25 -115.40 -54.06
N LYS A 190 16.49 -115.26 -53.60
CA LYS A 190 17.54 -116.28 -53.89
C LYS A 190 17.17 -117.69 -53.41
N LYS A 191 16.47 -117.84 -52.27
CA LYS A 191 15.96 -119.14 -51.80
C LYS A 191 14.76 -119.64 -52.61
N LYS A 192 13.89 -118.76 -53.11
CA LYS A 192 12.69 -119.12 -53.90
C LYS A 192 13.00 -119.32 -55.39
N TRP A 193 13.97 -118.61 -55.96
CA TRP A 193 14.40 -118.66 -57.37
C TRP A 193 15.50 -119.71 -57.63
N GLY A 194 15.97 -120.40 -56.59
CA GLY A 194 16.70 -121.66 -56.73
C GLY A 194 15.78 -122.86 -57.04
N SER A 195 14.48 -122.63 -57.19
CA SER A 195 13.49 -123.64 -57.58
C SER A 195 12.57 -123.06 -58.66
N ALA A 196 12.32 -123.88 -59.68
CA ALA A 196 11.89 -123.48 -61.01
C ALA A 196 10.39 -123.17 -61.13
N ARG A 197 10.04 -121.98 -61.64
CA ARG A 197 9.36 -121.70 -62.93
C ARG A 197 8.75 -120.28 -62.91
N PRO A 198 8.68 -119.60 -64.07
CA PRO A 198 8.06 -118.28 -64.20
C PRO A 198 6.58 -118.46 -64.58
N ASP A 199 5.67 -118.13 -63.68
CA ASP A 199 4.33 -117.63 -64.03
C ASP A 199 3.56 -117.30 -62.74
N GLU A 200 3.35 -116.02 -62.50
CA GLU A 200 2.05 -115.44 -62.17
C GLU A 200 2.28 -113.93 -61.97
N GLU A 201 1.61 -113.14 -62.80
CA GLU A 201 1.48 -111.70 -62.63
C GLU A 201 1.09 -111.40 -61.18
N MET A 202 2.04 -110.80 -60.47
CA MET A 202 1.93 -110.39 -59.09
C MET A 202 0.89 -109.27 -59.01
N LYS A 203 -0.40 -109.63 -58.85
CA LYS A 203 -1.49 -108.68 -58.59
C LYS A 203 -1.12 -107.88 -57.35
N GLU A 204 -0.72 -106.63 -57.54
CA GLU A 204 -0.62 -105.65 -56.46
C GLU A 204 -1.98 -105.61 -55.76
N ASN A 205 -1.98 -105.85 -54.45
CA ASN A 205 -3.21 -105.95 -53.67
C ASN A 205 -3.88 -104.57 -53.67
N PRO A 206 -5.05 -104.38 -54.29
CA PRO A 206 -5.67 -103.04 -54.45
C PRO A 206 -5.99 -102.35 -53.11
N ALA A 207 -6.13 -103.14 -52.03
CA ALA A 207 -6.31 -102.62 -50.69
C ALA A 207 -5.07 -101.88 -50.13
N ILE A 208 -3.86 -102.25 -50.56
CA ILE A 208 -2.62 -101.60 -50.11
C ILE A 208 -2.46 -100.23 -50.77
N GLU A 209 -2.76 -100.12 -52.07
CA GLU A 209 -2.76 -98.83 -52.79
C GLU A 209 -3.81 -97.86 -52.23
N GLN A 210 -5.01 -98.37 -51.89
CA GLN A 210 -6.05 -97.57 -51.24
C GLN A 210 -5.63 -97.06 -49.86
N LEU A 211 -4.95 -97.88 -49.06
CA LEU A 211 -4.42 -97.44 -47.76
C LEU A 211 -3.32 -96.38 -47.90
N LEU A 212 -2.41 -96.55 -48.87
CA LEU A 212 -1.37 -95.55 -49.15
C LEU A 212 -1.97 -94.22 -49.64
N ALA A 213 -3.01 -94.25 -50.47
CA ALA A 213 -3.73 -93.05 -50.91
C ALA A 213 -4.41 -92.35 -49.73
N LEU A 214 -5.08 -93.11 -48.84
CA LEU A 214 -5.71 -92.56 -47.64
C LEU A 214 -4.69 -91.96 -46.66
N GLU A 215 -3.51 -92.57 -46.53
CA GLU A 215 -2.43 -92.07 -45.67
C GLU A 215 -1.85 -90.76 -46.21
N GLN A 216 -1.67 -90.67 -47.53
CA GLN A 216 -1.27 -89.44 -48.21
C GLN A 216 -2.31 -88.33 -48.06
N ASP A 217 -3.59 -88.66 -48.22
CA ASP A 217 -4.70 -87.73 -48.02
C ASP A 217 -4.77 -87.24 -46.57
N ASN A 218 -4.58 -88.14 -45.60
CA ASN A 218 -4.54 -87.78 -44.18
C ASN A 218 -3.35 -86.85 -43.85
N CYS A 219 -2.18 -87.10 -44.45
CA CYS A 219 -1.03 -86.19 -44.35
C CYS A 219 -1.35 -84.80 -44.92
N SER A 220 -2.03 -84.75 -46.07
CA SER A 220 -2.45 -83.49 -46.71
C SER A 220 -3.48 -82.72 -45.86
N LEU A 221 -4.46 -83.42 -45.27
CA LEU A 221 -5.46 -82.85 -44.38
C LEU A 221 -4.82 -82.34 -43.08
N ALA A 222 -3.88 -83.08 -42.49
CA ALA A 222 -3.14 -82.63 -41.33
C ALA A 222 -2.33 -81.35 -41.62
N ALA A 223 -1.74 -81.22 -42.81
CA ALA A 223 -1.06 -79.99 -43.23
C ALA A 223 -2.03 -78.81 -43.38
N LEU A 224 -3.22 -79.03 -43.97
CA LEU A 224 -4.26 -78.01 -44.09
C LEU A 224 -4.80 -77.56 -42.73
N VAL A 225 -5.04 -78.48 -41.79
CA VAL A 225 -5.48 -78.14 -40.43
C VAL A 225 -4.43 -77.29 -39.71
N ARG A 226 -3.13 -77.59 -39.87
CA ARG A 226 -2.06 -76.76 -39.30
C ARG A 226 -2.07 -75.34 -39.88
N LYS A 227 -2.24 -75.19 -41.20
CA LYS A 227 -2.37 -73.87 -41.87
C LYS A 227 -3.61 -73.11 -41.40
N MET A 228 -4.74 -73.79 -41.24
CA MET A 228 -5.96 -73.18 -40.71
C MET A 228 -5.76 -72.68 -39.27
N ARG A 229 -5.10 -73.47 -38.41
CA ARG A 229 -4.77 -73.07 -37.03
C ARG A 229 -3.84 -71.86 -36.99
N SER A 230 -2.77 -71.85 -37.80
CA SER A 230 -1.84 -70.71 -37.84
C SER A 230 -2.49 -69.44 -38.39
N LEU A 231 -3.35 -69.54 -39.42
CA LEU A 231 -4.16 -68.42 -39.90
C LEU A 231 -5.14 -67.91 -38.83
N GLY A 232 -5.74 -68.81 -38.05
CA GLY A 232 -6.60 -68.46 -36.92
C GLY A 232 -5.85 -67.65 -35.85
N HIS A 233 -4.66 -68.12 -35.46
CA HIS A 233 -3.80 -67.39 -34.51
C HIS A 233 -3.35 -66.04 -35.06
N TRP A 234 -2.97 -65.96 -36.34
CA TRP A 234 -2.62 -64.70 -37.00
C TRP A 234 -3.78 -63.69 -36.98
N ARG A 235 -5.00 -64.15 -37.32
CA ARG A 235 -6.19 -63.30 -37.28
C ARG A 235 -6.45 -62.75 -35.87
N LEU A 236 -6.35 -63.62 -34.85
CA LEU A 236 -6.51 -63.22 -33.45
C LEU A 236 -5.44 -62.20 -33.03
N ALA A 237 -4.17 -62.45 -33.38
CA ALA A 237 -3.05 -61.56 -33.05
C ALA A 237 -3.21 -60.18 -33.71
N VAL A 238 -3.65 -60.12 -34.97
CA VAL A 238 -3.90 -58.86 -35.69
C VAL A 238 -5.05 -58.08 -35.04
N GLN A 239 -6.16 -58.76 -34.68
CA GLN A 239 -7.27 -58.11 -33.98
C GLN A 239 -6.86 -57.59 -32.61
N GLN A 240 -6.13 -58.38 -31.83
CA GLN A 240 -5.60 -57.96 -30.54
C GLN A 240 -4.66 -56.75 -30.66
N ALA A 241 -3.75 -56.77 -31.64
CA ALA A 241 -2.85 -55.64 -31.89
C ALA A 241 -3.63 -54.38 -32.31
N HIS A 242 -4.69 -54.54 -33.12
CA HIS A 242 -5.55 -53.43 -33.53
C HIS A 242 -6.27 -52.79 -32.32
N PHE A 243 -6.92 -53.60 -31.48
CA PHE A 243 -7.61 -53.10 -30.28
C PHE A 243 -6.64 -52.49 -29.26
N ARG A 244 -5.47 -53.12 -29.05
CA ARG A 244 -4.41 -52.53 -28.20
C ARG A 244 -3.94 -51.18 -28.74
N GLY A 245 -3.77 -51.05 -30.06
CA GLY A 245 -3.40 -49.78 -30.70
C GLY A 245 -4.50 -48.71 -30.60
N GLN A 246 -5.78 -49.10 -30.67
CA GLN A 246 -6.89 -48.17 -30.45
C GLN A 246 -6.98 -47.72 -28.99
N LEU A 247 -6.88 -48.65 -28.03
CA LEU A 247 -6.85 -48.34 -26.60
C LEU A 247 -5.70 -47.38 -26.27
N SER A 248 -4.49 -47.66 -26.74
CA SER A 248 -3.34 -46.78 -26.48
C SER A 248 -3.51 -45.37 -27.07
N ARG A 249 -4.16 -45.25 -28.25
CA ARG A 249 -4.47 -43.94 -28.84
C ARG A 249 -5.51 -43.18 -28.02
N ALA A 250 -6.63 -43.83 -27.69
CA ALA A 250 -7.68 -43.24 -26.88
C ALA A 250 -7.18 -42.81 -25.49
N GLU A 251 -6.32 -43.62 -24.86
CA GLU A 251 -5.69 -43.27 -23.58
C GLU A 251 -4.78 -42.03 -23.70
N LYS A 252 -3.98 -41.93 -24.77
CA LYS A 252 -3.14 -40.75 -25.02
C LYS A 252 -3.98 -39.50 -25.25
N GLU A 253 -5.05 -39.60 -26.05
CA GLU A 253 -5.98 -38.50 -26.30
C GLU A 253 -6.70 -38.06 -25.02
N ALA A 254 -7.18 -38.99 -24.19
CA ALA A 254 -7.80 -38.69 -22.92
C ALA A 254 -6.84 -38.01 -21.94
N MET A 255 -5.59 -38.49 -21.87
CA MET A 255 -4.54 -37.87 -21.05
C MET A 255 -4.19 -36.45 -21.55
N GLN A 256 -4.13 -36.26 -22.86
CA GLN A 256 -3.89 -34.95 -23.47
C GLN A 256 -5.05 -33.97 -23.20
N SER A 257 -6.29 -34.41 -23.40
CA SER A 257 -7.49 -33.60 -23.09
C SER A 257 -7.55 -33.23 -21.61
N LYS A 258 -7.20 -34.16 -20.70
CA LYS A 258 -7.13 -33.87 -19.26
C LYS A 258 -6.09 -32.79 -18.96
N ARG A 259 -4.91 -32.82 -19.61
CA ARG A 259 -3.87 -31.79 -19.45
C ARG A 259 -4.36 -30.43 -19.93
N GLU A 260 -4.99 -30.38 -21.09
CA GLU A 260 -5.56 -29.15 -21.65
C GLU A 260 -6.64 -28.56 -20.73
N CYS A 261 -7.53 -29.39 -20.20
CA CYS A 261 -8.54 -28.96 -19.23
C CYS A 261 -7.91 -28.37 -17.96
N LEU A 262 -6.87 -29.02 -17.41
CA LEU A 262 -6.17 -28.50 -16.24
C LEU A 262 -5.45 -27.18 -16.54
N ASN A 263 -4.84 -27.05 -17.71
CA ASN A 263 -4.19 -25.81 -18.13
C ASN A 263 -5.20 -24.67 -18.25
N ILE A 264 -6.36 -24.91 -18.87
CA ILE A 264 -7.44 -23.91 -18.96
C ILE A 264 -7.94 -23.52 -17.57
N LYS A 265 -8.13 -24.48 -16.66
CA LYS A 265 -8.53 -24.20 -15.27
C LYS A 265 -7.50 -23.34 -14.55
N LEU A 266 -6.20 -23.66 -14.68
CA LEU A 266 -5.12 -22.89 -14.07
C LEU A 266 -5.10 -21.45 -14.60
N MET A 267 -5.21 -21.26 -15.92
CA MET A 267 -5.26 -19.92 -16.51
C MET A 267 -6.48 -19.13 -16.04
N ALA A 268 -7.66 -19.75 -15.98
CA ALA A 268 -8.86 -19.11 -15.47
C ALA A 268 -8.73 -18.73 -13.98
N GLU A 269 -8.11 -19.57 -13.15
CA GLU A 269 -7.84 -19.24 -11.75
C GLU A 269 -6.84 -18.08 -11.59
N GLN A 270 -5.80 -18.03 -12.43
CA GLN A 270 -4.84 -16.92 -12.46
C GLN A 270 -5.52 -15.61 -12.88
N GLU A 271 -6.34 -15.62 -13.93
CA GLU A 271 -7.12 -14.45 -14.37
C GLU A 271 -8.08 -14.00 -13.27
N LEU A 272 -8.76 -14.93 -12.62
CA LEU A 272 -9.67 -14.63 -11.52
C LEU A 272 -8.94 -13.99 -10.33
N LEU A 273 -7.73 -14.47 -10.02
CA LEU A 273 -6.88 -13.88 -8.98
C LEU A 273 -6.43 -12.46 -9.35
N ALA A 274 -6.03 -12.22 -10.61
CA ALA A 274 -5.69 -10.91 -11.11
C ALA A 274 -6.89 -9.93 -11.03
N LEU A 275 -8.09 -10.39 -11.40
CA LEU A 275 -9.33 -9.61 -11.28
C LEU A 275 -9.66 -9.28 -9.82
N ARG A 276 -9.50 -10.24 -8.89
CA ARG A 276 -9.69 -10.00 -7.45
C ARG A 276 -8.71 -8.95 -6.91
N GLN A 277 -7.45 -9.00 -7.33
CA GLN A 277 -6.45 -8.00 -6.94
C GLN A 277 -6.77 -6.61 -7.51
N ALA A 278 -7.17 -6.53 -8.78
CA ALA A 278 -7.59 -5.28 -9.40
C ALA A 278 -8.83 -4.68 -8.70
N LEU A 279 -9.80 -5.52 -8.35
CA LEU A 279 -10.98 -5.11 -7.59
C LEU A 279 -10.61 -4.57 -6.21
N ALA A 280 -9.73 -5.26 -5.47
CA ALA A 280 -9.28 -4.79 -4.16
C ALA A 280 -8.56 -3.44 -4.23
N ARG A 281 -7.73 -3.22 -5.27
CA ARG A 281 -7.09 -1.91 -5.52
C ARG A 281 -8.12 -0.82 -5.82
N ALA A 282 -9.07 -1.09 -6.71
CA ALA A 282 -10.14 -0.15 -7.04
C ALA A 282 -11.02 0.18 -5.82
N GLN A 283 -11.31 -0.80 -4.96
CA GLN A 283 -12.02 -0.57 -3.70
C GLN A 283 -11.22 0.33 -2.74
N ALA A 284 -9.91 0.08 -2.59
CA ALA A 284 -9.06 0.92 -1.75
C ALA A 284 -8.99 2.36 -2.27
N ASP A 285 -8.88 2.56 -3.58
CA ASP A 285 -8.84 3.88 -4.20
C ASP A 285 -10.20 4.60 -4.08
N ASN A 286 -11.32 3.90 -4.25
CA ASN A 286 -12.64 4.47 -4.00
C ASN A 286 -12.78 4.95 -2.55
N VAL A 287 -12.33 4.17 -1.55
CA VAL A 287 -12.34 4.59 -0.14
C VAL A 287 -11.47 5.83 0.08
N ARG A 288 -10.30 5.92 -0.58
CA ARG A 288 -9.44 7.11 -0.51
C ARG A 288 -10.11 8.35 -1.09
N ILE A 289 -10.73 8.22 -2.26
CA ILE A 289 -11.46 9.31 -2.92
C ILE A 289 -12.66 9.75 -2.06
N CYS A 290 -13.42 8.82 -1.49
CA CYS A 290 -14.52 9.15 -0.59
C CYS A 290 -14.04 9.98 0.61
N LYS A 291 -12.95 9.56 1.27
CA LYS A 291 -12.36 10.32 2.39
C LYS A 291 -11.89 11.72 1.98
N GLN A 292 -11.29 11.86 0.79
CA GLN A 292 -10.88 13.17 0.26
C GLN A 292 -12.09 14.06 -0.05
N GLN A 293 -13.16 13.48 -0.58
CA GLN A 293 -14.40 14.21 -0.86
C GLN A 293 -15.08 14.65 0.44
N GLU A 294 -15.10 13.80 1.47
CA GLU A 294 -15.61 14.14 2.80
C GLU A 294 -14.82 15.29 3.44
N SER A 295 -13.49 15.27 3.37
CA SER A 295 -12.67 16.36 3.92
C SER A 295 -12.86 17.67 3.16
N GLN A 296 -12.99 17.63 1.83
CA GLN A 296 -13.34 18.81 1.03
C GLN A 296 -14.73 19.34 1.38
N ALA A 297 -15.73 18.47 1.57
CA ALA A 297 -17.07 18.86 1.97
C ALA A 297 -17.09 19.50 3.38
N GLN A 298 -16.27 19.01 4.30
CA GLN A 298 -16.09 19.63 5.62
C GLN A 298 -15.47 21.03 5.50
N LEU A 299 -14.41 21.19 4.72
CA LEU A 299 -13.77 22.48 4.50
C LEU A 299 -14.74 23.51 3.88
N LEU A 300 -15.57 23.08 2.92
CA LEU A 300 -16.59 23.94 2.33
C LEU A 300 -17.63 24.39 3.36
N LYS A 301 -18.11 23.48 4.21
CA LYS A 301 -19.04 23.84 5.30
C LYS A 301 -18.41 24.83 6.29
N GLU A 302 -17.13 24.66 6.62
CA GLU A 302 -16.43 25.62 7.46
C GLU A 302 -16.27 26.99 6.80
N LEU A 303 -15.97 27.02 5.49
CA LEU A 303 -15.89 28.27 4.73
C LEU A 303 -17.24 28.98 4.68
N GLU A 304 -18.32 28.25 4.37
CA GLU A 304 -19.69 28.79 4.42
C GLU A 304 -19.98 29.37 5.80
N HIS A 305 -19.65 28.65 6.87
CA HIS A 305 -19.84 29.14 8.23
C HIS A 305 -19.04 30.42 8.49
N ARG A 306 -17.75 30.48 8.13
CA ARG A 306 -16.93 31.68 8.28
C ARG A 306 -17.50 32.87 7.52
N VAL A 307 -17.90 32.68 6.26
CA VAL A 307 -18.51 33.74 5.44
C VAL A 307 -19.82 34.25 6.08
N THR A 308 -20.66 33.35 6.60
CA THR A 308 -21.90 33.77 7.29
C THR A 308 -21.60 34.58 8.57
N GLN A 309 -20.59 34.19 9.35
CA GLN A 309 -20.19 34.93 10.54
C GLN A 309 -19.61 36.31 10.19
N GLU A 310 -18.75 36.39 9.17
CA GLU A 310 -18.17 37.65 8.69
C GLU A 310 -19.25 38.60 8.19
N ALA A 311 -20.22 38.10 7.41
CA ALA A 311 -21.36 38.89 6.94
C ALA A 311 -22.20 39.44 8.12
N LEU A 312 -22.47 38.63 9.14
CA LEU A 312 -23.17 39.08 10.35
C LEU A 312 -22.37 40.15 11.11
N HIS A 313 -21.07 39.96 11.28
CA HIS A 313 -20.21 40.94 11.96
C HIS A 313 -20.17 42.27 11.20
N GLN A 314 -20.06 42.21 9.87
CA GLN A 314 -20.03 43.39 9.02
C GLN A 314 -21.37 44.14 9.07
N GLN A 315 -22.49 43.43 9.04
CA GLN A 315 -23.82 44.01 9.24
C GLN A 315 -23.96 44.70 10.60
N GLN A 316 -23.47 44.09 11.69
CA GLN A 316 -23.48 44.69 13.02
C GLN A 316 -22.64 45.98 13.07
N LEU A 317 -21.47 45.96 12.43
CA LEU A 317 -20.59 47.12 12.36
C LEU A 317 -21.26 48.27 11.60
N ASP A 318 -21.94 47.99 10.50
CA ASP A 318 -22.63 49.01 9.72
C ASP A 318 -23.85 49.59 10.45
N LEU A 319 -24.56 48.77 11.24
CA LEU A 319 -25.60 49.25 12.16
C LEU A 319 -25.02 50.20 13.24
N MET A 320 -23.85 49.87 13.80
CA MET A 320 -23.18 50.74 14.78
C MET A 320 -22.68 52.05 14.16
N LYS A 321 -22.12 52.00 12.94
CA LYS A 321 -21.69 53.20 12.21
C LYS A 321 -22.86 54.11 11.88
N THR A 322 -23.96 53.54 11.39
CA THR A 322 -25.18 54.30 11.02
C THR A 322 -25.80 54.96 12.24
N SER A 323 -26.00 54.23 13.34
CA SER A 323 -26.51 54.81 14.59
C SER A 323 -25.57 55.86 15.22
N SER A 324 -24.25 55.69 15.09
CA SER A 324 -23.30 56.72 15.53
C SER A 324 -23.34 57.96 14.64
N MET A 325 -23.51 57.80 13.33
CA MET A 325 -23.65 58.90 12.38
C MET A 325 -24.95 59.67 12.64
N GLU A 326 -26.05 58.97 12.90
CA GLU A 326 -27.36 59.55 13.22
C GLU A 326 -27.29 60.44 14.47
N LYS A 327 -26.68 59.95 15.57
CA LYS A 327 -26.45 60.78 16.77
C LYS A 327 -25.61 62.01 16.50
N LEU A 328 -24.56 61.90 15.67
CA LEU A 328 -23.73 63.05 15.31
C LEU A 328 -24.52 64.07 14.48
N LEU A 329 -25.38 63.61 13.58
CA LEU A 329 -26.27 64.48 12.80
C LEU A 329 -27.26 65.20 13.72
N GLU A 330 -27.87 64.51 14.68
CA GLU A 330 -28.73 65.12 15.71
C GLU A 330 -27.97 66.18 16.53
N ASP A 331 -26.74 65.89 16.97
CA ASP A 331 -25.90 66.84 17.71
C ASP A 331 -25.55 68.08 16.86
N VAL A 332 -25.19 67.87 15.58
CA VAL A 332 -24.92 68.97 14.65
C VAL A 332 -26.16 69.83 14.45
N GLU A 333 -27.33 69.22 14.28
CA GLU A 333 -28.60 69.93 14.13
C GLU A 333 -28.91 70.77 15.38
N GLN A 334 -28.75 70.20 16.59
CA GLN A 334 -28.93 70.94 17.85
C GLN A 334 -27.96 72.12 17.99
N LYS A 335 -26.68 71.92 17.62
CA LYS A 335 -25.67 72.99 17.68
C LYS A 335 -25.96 74.09 16.65
N GLU A 336 -26.44 73.73 15.47
CA GLU A 336 -26.85 74.69 14.45
C GLU A 336 -28.04 75.53 14.93
N GLN A 337 -29.06 74.90 15.53
CA GLN A 337 -30.18 75.62 16.17
C GLN A 337 -29.69 76.59 17.25
N HIS A 338 -28.75 76.17 18.11
CA HIS A 338 -28.18 77.04 19.14
C HIS A 338 -27.36 78.21 18.56
N LEU A 339 -26.57 77.95 17.52
CA LEU A 339 -25.80 78.98 16.82
C LEU A 339 -26.71 80.00 16.16
N GLN A 340 -27.85 79.58 15.60
CA GLN A 340 -28.85 80.50 15.05
C GLN A 340 -29.40 81.43 16.15
N LEU A 341 -29.75 80.91 17.33
CA LEU A 341 -30.20 81.72 18.47
C LEU A 341 -29.14 82.75 18.92
N LEU A 342 -27.89 82.31 19.09
CA LEU A 342 -26.77 83.19 19.45
C LEU A 342 -26.51 84.26 18.38
N THR A 343 -26.64 83.91 17.10
CA THR A 343 -26.49 84.84 15.99
C THR A 343 -27.56 85.92 16.04
N GLU A 344 -28.82 85.56 16.33
CA GLU A 344 -29.90 86.54 16.52
C GLU A 344 -29.70 87.42 17.76
N GLU A 345 -29.19 86.87 18.86
CA GLU A 345 -28.78 87.65 20.03
C GLU A 345 -27.64 88.63 19.73
N ALA A 346 -26.61 88.19 19.01
CA ALA A 346 -25.50 89.04 18.59
C ALA A 346 -25.96 90.16 17.65
N LYS A 347 -26.88 89.88 16.71
CA LYS A 347 -27.51 90.91 15.87
C LYS A 347 -28.26 91.93 16.71
N ARG A 348 -29.08 91.50 17.68
CA ARG A 348 -29.80 92.39 18.60
C ARG A 348 -28.84 93.25 19.44
N ALA A 349 -27.79 92.65 19.99
CA ALA A 349 -26.77 93.36 20.76
C ALA A 349 -26.02 94.40 19.91
N SER A 350 -25.67 94.05 18.67
CA SER A 350 -25.04 94.98 17.71
C SER A 350 -25.93 96.18 17.39
N GLN A 351 -27.22 95.94 17.13
CA GLN A 351 -28.20 97.02 16.92
C GLN A 351 -28.29 97.94 18.15
N LEU A 352 -28.36 97.37 19.35
CA LEU A 352 -28.39 98.15 20.60
C LEU A 352 -27.10 98.96 20.79
N GLY A 353 -25.94 98.36 20.53
CA GLY A 353 -24.63 99.02 20.58
C GLY A 353 -24.54 100.20 19.60
N GLN A 354 -25.04 100.03 18.36
CA GLN A 354 -25.11 101.12 17.38
C GLN A 354 -26.02 102.28 17.86
N LEU A 355 -27.16 101.96 18.48
CA LEU A 355 -28.04 102.98 19.05
C LEU A 355 -27.38 103.74 20.20
N GLN A 356 -26.69 103.04 21.11
CA GLN A 356 -25.92 103.67 22.19
C GLN A 356 -24.78 104.53 21.65
N GLN A 357 -24.02 104.06 20.66
CA GLN A 357 -22.96 104.84 20.03
C GLN A 357 -23.50 106.13 19.41
N LYS A 358 -24.64 106.06 18.67
CA LYS A 358 -25.32 107.24 18.13
C LYS A 358 -25.76 108.22 19.23
N LYS A 359 -26.24 107.72 20.38
CA LYS A 359 -26.62 108.55 21.54
C LYS A 359 -25.40 109.29 22.10
N ILE A 360 -24.32 108.56 22.42
CA ILE A 360 -23.07 109.15 22.93
C ILE A 360 -22.51 110.18 21.94
N GLN A 361 -22.53 109.89 20.63
CA GLN A 361 -22.07 110.83 19.61
C GLN A 361 -22.87 112.15 19.59
N ARG A 362 -24.18 112.11 19.91
CA ARG A 362 -25.00 113.32 20.03
C ARG A 362 -24.66 114.08 21.30
N GLU A 363 -24.58 113.40 22.44
CA GLU A 363 -24.20 114.00 23.73
C GLU A 363 -22.81 114.65 23.66
N LEU A 364 -21.85 113.99 23.02
CA LEU A 364 -20.48 114.49 22.84
C LEU A 364 -20.46 115.74 21.94
N ARG A 365 -21.29 115.78 20.88
CA ARG A 365 -21.49 116.98 20.07
C ARG A 365 -22.06 118.14 20.89
N GLN A 366 -23.07 117.87 21.73
CA GLN A 366 -23.64 118.88 22.64
C GLN A 366 -22.64 119.40 23.67
N MET A 367 -21.84 118.52 24.28
CA MET A 367 -20.78 118.93 25.21
C MET A 367 -19.71 119.76 24.50
N ARG A 368 -19.29 119.36 23.29
CA ARG A 368 -18.34 120.15 22.49
C ARG A 368 -18.87 121.55 22.16
N SER A 369 -20.15 121.68 21.79
CA SER A 369 -20.74 123.01 21.54
C SER A 369 -20.84 123.85 22.81
N ARG A 370 -21.19 123.24 23.96
CA ARG A 370 -21.21 123.94 25.26
C ARG A 370 -19.81 124.43 25.64
N LEU A 371 -18.81 123.55 25.56
CA LEU A 371 -17.42 123.90 25.85
C LEU A 371 -16.89 125.00 24.92
N ALA A 372 -17.26 124.98 23.64
CA ALA A 372 -16.89 126.02 22.69
C ALA A 372 -17.52 127.38 23.05
N HIS A 373 -18.77 127.39 23.50
CA HIS A 373 -19.43 128.59 23.99
C HIS A 373 -18.84 129.09 25.31
N GLU A 374 -18.55 128.20 26.26
CA GLU A 374 -17.84 128.56 27.50
C GLU A 374 -16.48 129.21 27.18
N ARG A 375 -15.70 128.61 26.28
CA ARG A 375 -14.44 129.19 25.81
C ARG A 375 -14.61 130.52 25.08
N SER A 376 -15.68 130.71 24.30
CA SER A 376 -15.90 132.00 23.62
C SER A 376 -16.24 133.09 24.61
N VAL A 377 -17.10 132.82 25.61
CA VAL A 377 -17.42 133.78 26.67
C VAL A 377 -16.17 134.09 27.51
N GLU A 378 -15.33 133.09 27.78
CA GLU A 378 -14.07 133.29 28.49
C GLU A 378 -13.11 134.18 27.68
N LEU A 379 -12.97 133.93 26.38
CA LEU A 379 -12.19 134.78 25.46
C LEU A 379 -12.74 136.20 25.35
N ASP A 380 -14.07 136.36 25.22
CA ASP A 380 -14.72 137.67 25.20
C ASP A 380 -14.44 138.42 26.51
N ALA A 381 -14.55 137.75 27.66
CA ALA A 381 -14.23 138.34 28.96
C ALA A 381 -12.75 138.75 29.07
N PHE A 382 -11.83 137.91 28.57
CA PHE A 382 -10.41 138.29 28.47
C PHE A 382 -10.21 139.52 27.58
N GLN A 383 -10.92 139.61 26.46
CA GLN A 383 -10.86 140.75 25.54
C GLN A 383 -11.41 142.04 26.19
N TRP A 384 -12.51 141.95 26.95
CA TRP A 384 -13.03 143.07 27.75
C TRP A 384 -12.04 143.54 28.82
N VAL A 385 -11.33 142.61 29.47
CA VAL A 385 -10.28 142.95 30.45
C VAL A 385 -9.10 143.64 29.76
N GLU A 386 -8.69 143.18 28.59
CA GLU A 386 -7.66 143.86 27.78
C GLU A 386 -8.11 145.26 27.34
N GLU A 387 -9.35 145.44 26.91
CA GLU A 387 -9.92 146.75 26.58
C GLU A 387 -10.01 147.69 27.79
N LEU A 388 -10.43 147.19 28.96
CA LEU A 388 -10.41 147.96 30.20
C LEU A 388 -8.99 148.33 30.64
N GLN A 389 -8.01 147.43 30.46
CA GLN A 389 -6.60 147.74 30.67
C GLN A 389 -6.11 148.83 29.71
N SER A 390 -6.53 148.79 28.44
CA SER A 390 -6.18 149.83 27.47
C SER A 390 -6.77 151.21 27.84
N GLN A 391 -8.02 151.25 28.29
CA GLN A 391 -8.71 152.49 28.70
C GLN A 391 -8.13 153.12 29.98
N LEU A 392 -7.63 152.30 30.91
CA LEU A 392 -6.95 152.77 32.13
C LEU A 392 -5.58 153.41 31.81
N ASN A 393 -4.85 152.82 30.87
CA ASN A 393 -3.56 153.37 30.41
C ASN A 393 -3.73 154.69 29.64
N ASP A 394 -4.87 154.91 28.97
CA ASP A 394 -5.17 156.16 28.25
C ASP A 394 -5.69 157.28 29.17
N THR A 395 -6.27 156.96 30.34
CA THR A 395 -6.76 157.97 31.32
C THR A 395 -5.68 158.49 32.27
N GLU A 396 -4.61 157.76 32.54
CA GLU A 396 -3.49 158.25 33.36
C GLU A 396 -2.64 159.34 32.67
N ARG A 397 -2.82 159.56 31.35
CA ARG A 397 -1.94 160.45 30.58
C ARG A 397 -2.37 161.92 30.49
N SER A 398 -3.46 162.35 31.15
CA SER A 398 -4.05 163.68 30.90
C SER A 398 -4.66 164.44 32.10
N SER A 399 -3.99 164.48 33.26
CA SER A 399 -4.14 165.63 34.21
C SER A 399 -2.90 165.85 35.08
N ALA A 400 -2.46 167.10 35.23
CA ALA A 400 -1.13 167.49 35.70
C ALA A 400 -1.13 168.34 36.99
N GLN A 401 0.03 168.34 37.68
CA GLN A 401 0.72 169.50 38.29
C GLN A 401 0.66 169.76 39.82
N ARG A 402 1.68 169.30 40.58
CA ARG A 402 2.66 170.11 41.39
C ARG A 402 3.56 169.25 42.33
N SER A 403 4.86 169.58 42.30
CA SER A 403 5.90 169.55 43.37
C SER A 403 6.38 168.27 44.08
N SER A 404 7.67 167.94 43.82
CA SER A 404 8.79 167.71 44.77
C SER A 404 8.81 166.46 45.70
N PRO A 405 9.93 166.10 46.38
CA PRO A 405 10.64 164.85 46.12
C PRO A 405 10.70 163.88 47.34
N GLY A 406 10.93 162.60 47.05
CA GLY A 406 11.56 161.65 47.97
C GLY A 406 10.63 160.65 48.70
N GLY A 407 11.09 159.40 48.76
CA GLY A 407 10.95 158.59 49.97
C GLY A 407 9.97 157.41 49.96
N SER A 408 10.49 156.23 49.60
CA SER A 408 10.52 155.03 50.46
C SER A 408 9.30 154.09 50.66
N LEU A 409 9.55 152.83 50.26
CA LEU A 409 9.42 151.55 51.01
C LEU A 409 8.04 150.87 51.24
N LEU A 410 7.82 149.76 50.48
CA LEU A 410 7.28 148.42 50.84
C LEU A 410 5.86 148.30 51.48
N PRO A 411 5.21 147.09 51.59
CA PRO A 411 5.61 145.72 51.20
C PRO A 411 4.50 144.84 50.53
N LYS A 412 4.96 143.67 50.01
CA LYS A 412 4.38 142.30 49.98
C LYS A 412 2.91 142.10 50.39
N PHE A 413 2.22 141.20 49.67
CA PHE A 413 1.70 139.93 50.25
C PHE A 413 1.59 138.83 49.19
N CYS A 414 2.04 137.63 49.58
CA CYS A 414 1.85 136.35 48.93
C CYS A 414 0.55 135.70 49.42
N PHE A 415 -0.08 134.83 48.61
CA PHE A 415 -0.64 133.50 48.95
C PHE A 415 -0.81 132.76 47.59
N HIS A 416 -0.18 131.63 47.25
CA HIS A 416 -0.44 130.23 47.68
C HIS A 416 -1.93 129.85 47.45
N ILE A 417 -2.36 128.74 46.82
CA ILE A 417 -1.82 127.37 46.79
C ILE A 417 -2.75 126.44 45.92
N ILE A 418 -2.20 125.33 45.37
CA ILE A 418 -2.79 123.95 45.20
C ILE A 418 -3.57 123.49 43.93
N GLN A 419 -2.93 122.51 43.25
CA GLN A 419 -3.34 121.15 42.75
C GLN A 419 -4.61 120.99 41.87
N ARG A 420 -4.75 120.04 40.92
CA ARG A 420 -4.31 118.64 40.71
C ARG A 420 -4.32 118.38 39.18
N HIS A 421 -3.45 117.62 38.53
CA HIS A 421 -3.33 116.15 38.53
C HIS A 421 -2.20 115.70 37.57
N PRO A 422 -1.77 114.42 37.64
CA PRO A 422 -0.39 114.00 37.38
C PRO A 422 -0.14 113.42 35.98
N ALA A 423 1.14 113.40 35.62
CA ALA A 423 1.72 112.43 34.70
C ALA A 423 2.06 111.12 35.47
N THR A 424 1.60 110.00 34.90
CA THR A 424 2.03 108.58 35.06
C THR A 424 1.90 107.91 36.46
N PRO A 425 1.84 106.56 36.63
CA PRO A 425 2.28 105.47 35.72
C PRO A 425 1.44 104.14 35.69
N PHE A 426 1.84 103.19 34.82
CA PHE A 426 1.49 101.73 34.77
C PHE A 426 0.02 101.35 34.43
N LYS A 427 -0.28 100.35 33.58
CA LYS A 427 0.36 99.04 33.41
C LYS A 427 0.58 98.65 31.94
N LYS A 428 1.84 98.33 31.62
CA LYS A 428 2.21 97.29 30.65
C LYS A 428 1.57 95.98 31.13
N THR A 429 0.66 95.40 30.36
CA THR A 429 0.45 93.95 30.40
C THR A 429 1.41 93.32 29.40
N HIS A 430 2.17 92.37 29.92
CA HIS A 430 3.16 91.61 29.20
C HIS A 430 2.49 90.84 28.06
N LEU A 431 2.95 91.05 26.83
CA LEU A 431 3.16 89.94 25.90
C LEU A 431 4.17 89.01 26.57
N MET A 432 3.69 88.06 27.36
CA MET A 432 4.43 86.88 27.73
C MET A 432 3.93 85.77 26.82
N GLY A 433 4.75 85.45 25.82
CA GLY A 433 4.62 84.22 25.06
C GLY A 433 4.60 83.05 26.03
N SER A 434 3.40 82.56 26.32
CA SER A 434 3.20 81.37 27.12
C SER A 434 3.52 80.17 26.24
N LYS A 435 4.81 79.82 26.17
CA LYS A 435 5.21 78.45 25.87
C LYS A 435 4.68 77.59 27.02
N ILE A 436 3.46 77.07 26.88
CA ILE A 436 3.01 75.94 27.69
C ILE A 436 3.80 74.74 27.18
N THR A 437 4.90 74.52 27.86
CA THR A 437 5.60 73.24 28.00
C THR A 437 4.57 72.15 28.31
N ARG A 438 4.22 71.34 27.30
CA ARG A 438 3.63 70.02 27.52
C ARG A 438 4.65 69.16 28.27
N ARG A 439 4.58 69.22 29.59
CA ARG A 439 5.16 68.24 30.49
C ARG A 439 4.22 67.03 30.50
N ILE A 440 4.31 66.19 29.47
CA ILE A 440 3.83 64.81 29.58
C ILE A 440 4.88 64.09 30.41
N GLN A 441 4.57 63.90 31.69
CA GLN A 441 5.27 62.94 32.53
C GLN A 441 5.15 61.56 31.86
N ARG A 442 6.28 61.01 31.44
CA ARG A 442 6.47 59.56 31.37
C ARG A 442 6.49 59.02 32.80
N PRO A 443 5.71 58.00 33.15
CA PRO A 443 6.09 57.11 34.23
C PRO A 443 7.27 56.24 33.75
N LYS A 444 8.34 56.20 34.55
CA LYS A 444 9.40 55.20 34.45
C LYS A 444 8.89 53.89 35.07
N THR A 445 9.01 52.81 34.30
CA THR A 445 9.34 51.43 34.68
C THR A 445 9.17 51.00 36.14
N VAL A 446 8.35 49.97 36.36
CA VAL A 446 8.61 48.92 37.35
C VAL A 446 8.88 47.63 36.58
N SER A 447 9.99 46.99 36.94
CA SER A 447 10.48 45.70 36.46
C SER A 447 9.87 44.53 37.25
N ASN A 448 10.02 43.32 36.68
CA ASN A 448 9.80 41.96 37.21
C ASN A 448 8.36 41.43 36.98
N ASP A 449 8.10 40.29 36.32
CA ASP A 449 8.85 39.04 36.19
C ASP A 449 8.49 38.27 34.90
N LYS A 450 9.45 37.47 34.41
CA LYS A 450 9.34 36.20 33.63
C LYS A 450 8.44 36.16 32.38
N PHE A 451 9.05 35.97 31.21
CA PHE A 451 9.13 34.68 30.49
C PHE A 451 9.87 34.85 29.16
N ASP A 452 10.67 33.84 28.82
CA ASP A 452 11.72 33.82 27.81
C ASP A 452 11.25 34.01 26.36
N TYR A 453 11.98 34.82 25.59
CA TYR A 453 11.98 34.83 24.12
C TYR A 453 13.36 34.42 23.62
N VAL A 454 13.41 33.35 22.82
CA VAL A 454 14.57 32.95 22.00
C VAL A 454 14.41 33.57 20.59
N PRO A 455 15.47 34.13 19.98
CA PRO A 455 15.33 35.03 18.82
C PRO A 455 15.45 34.31 17.47
N ILE A 456 14.51 34.60 16.56
CA ILE A 456 14.60 34.22 15.14
C ILE A 456 15.39 35.30 14.38
N LYS A 457 16.61 34.94 13.97
CA LYS A 457 17.49 35.79 13.15
C LYS A 457 17.05 35.78 11.69
N HIS A 458 16.80 36.95 11.13
CA HIS A 458 16.80 37.18 9.69
C HIS A 458 18.24 37.16 9.15
N LYS A 459 18.49 36.36 8.11
CA LYS A 459 19.55 36.60 7.11
C LYS A 459 18.95 36.49 5.72
N LYS A 460 18.90 37.62 5.03
CA LYS A 460 18.79 37.70 3.57
C LYS A 460 20.16 37.37 2.95
N ARG A 461 20.19 36.53 1.92
CA ARG A 461 21.11 36.72 0.80
C ARG A 461 20.51 36.13 -0.48
N ILE A 462 20.53 36.98 -1.49
CA ILE A 462 20.10 36.80 -2.88
C ILE A 462 21.12 35.89 -3.57
N ASP A 463 20.68 35.05 -4.50
CA ASP A 463 21.30 34.91 -5.82
C ASP A 463 20.30 34.26 -6.81
N HIS A 464 20.04 35.00 -7.89
CA HIS A 464 19.43 34.51 -9.12
C HIS A 464 20.38 33.54 -9.82
N VAL A 465 19.87 32.55 -10.55
CA VAL A 465 20.31 32.11 -11.90
C VAL A 465 19.75 30.72 -12.23
N PHE A 466 18.89 30.73 -13.25
CA PHE A 466 18.65 29.72 -14.29
C PHE A 466 18.30 28.26 -13.93
N LEU A 467 17.07 27.92 -14.34
CA LEU A 467 16.56 26.58 -14.63
C LEU A 467 17.46 25.83 -15.62
N PRO A 468 17.76 24.53 -15.40
CA PRO A 468 18.21 23.67 -16.48
C PRO A 468 17.01 23.16 -17.27
N SER A 469 17.00 23.48 -18.56
CA SER A 469 16.27 22.76 -19.58
C SER A 469 16.73 21.29 -19.59
N VAL A 470 15.80 20.38 -19.35
CA VAL A 470 15.99 18.97 -19.69
C VAL A 470 15.10 18.68 -20.89
N ALA A 471 15.78 18.37 -21.98
CA ALA A 471 15.25 18.11 -23.30
C ALA A 471 14.18 17.01 -23.30
N GLU A 472 13.09 17.31 -23.99
CA GLU A 472 12.17 16.33 -24.56
C GLU A 472 12.95 15.45 -25.55
N ASN A 473 13.30 14.24 -25.13
CA ASN A 473 13.55 13.13 -26.06
C ASN A 473 12.29 12.27 -26.10
N VAL A 474 11.28 12.74 -26.83
CA VAL A 474 10.18 11.89 -27.29
C VAL A 474 10.72 11.06 -28.44
N GLN A 475 11.18 9.85 -28.13
CA GLN A 475 11.33 8.81 -29.16
C GLN A 475 9.94 8.44 -29.67
N LEU A 476 9.64 8.93 -30.87
CA LEU A 476 8.57 8.44 -31.73
C LEU A 476 8.84 6.96 -32.05
N SER A 477 8.22 6.06 -31.29
CA SER A 477 8.02 4.67 -31.72
C SER A 477 6.70 4.59 -32.47
N ALA A 478 6.80 4.61 -33.80
CA ALA A 478 5.70 4.31 -34.69
C ALA A 478 5.36 2.81 -34.60
N PHE A 479 4.33 2.46 -33.82
CA PHE A 479 3.66 1.18 -34.00
C PHE A 479 2.66 1.30 -35.15
N GLN A 480 3.04 0.77 -36.31
CA GLN A 480 2.12 0.44 -37.39
C GLN A 480 1.10 -0.60 -36.89
N VAL A 481 -0.13 -0.16 -36.61
CA VAL A 481 -1.28 -1.06 -36.56
C VAL A 481 -1.67 -1.37 -38.01
N LYS A 482 -1.25 -2.53 -38.51
CA LYS A 482 -1.84 -3.11 -39.73
C LYS A 482 -3.29 -3.52 -39.42
N MET A 483 -4.24 -2.64 -39.73
CA MET A 483 -5.64 -2.99 -39.84
C MET A 483 -5.81 -3.93 -41.04
N ALA A 484 -5.99 -5.22 -40.77
CA ALA A 484 -6.43 -6.17 -41.79
C ALA A 484 -7.94 -5.96 -42.04
N PRO A 485 -8.39 -5.81 -43.29
CA PRO A 485 -9.81 -5.67 -43.59
C PRO A 485 -10.51 -7.04 -43.47
N SER A 486 -11.42 -7.16 -42.51
CA SER A 486 -12.38 -8.26 -42.42
C SER A 486 -13.39 -8.15 -43.56
N ARG A 487 -13.11 -8.80 -44.70
CA ARG A 487 -14.12 -9.10 -45.71
C ARG A 487 -14.86 -10.36 -45.29
N ILE A 488 -16.11 -10.18 -44.86
CA ILE A 488 -17.12 -11.23 -44.79
C ILE A 488 -17.61 -11.47 -46.23
N PRO A 489 -17.50 -12.68 -46.81
CA PRO A 489 -18.33 -13.05 -47.94
C PRO A 489 -19.54 -13.82 -47.42
N PHE A 490 -20.70 -13.15 -47.45
CA PHE A 490 -21.98 -13.84 -47.50
C PHE A 490 -22.06 -14.60 -48.83
N ARG A 491 -22.34 -15.91 -48.77
CA ARG A 491 -23.27 -16.52 -49.72
C ARG A 491 -23.99 -17.74 -49.12
N PRO A 492 -25.22 -18.01 -49.61
CA PRO A 492 -26.20 -18.89 -48.99
C PRO A 492 -26.16 -20.32 -49.56
N ASP A 493 -26.90 -21.20 -48.87
CA ASP A 493 -27.45 -22.49 -49.31
C ASP A 493 -26.48 -23.60 -49.74
N TRP A 494 -26.27 -24.58 -48.85
CA TRP A 494 -26.86 -25.94 -48.91
C TRP A 494 -26.57 -26.73 -47.63
#